data_AF-A0A6N8JKQ1-F1
#
_entry.id   AF-A0A6N8JKQ1-F1
#
_cell.length_a   1.000
_cell.length_b   1.000
_cell.length_c   1.000
_cell.angle_alpha   90.00
_cell.angle_beta   90.00
_cell.angle_gamma   90.00
#
_symmetry.space_group_name_H-M   'P 1'
#
loop_
_entity.id
_entity.type
_entity.pdbx_description
1 polymer ?
#
loop_
_entity_poly.entity_id
_entity_poly.type
_entity_poly.pdbx_seq_one_letter_code
_entity_poly.pdbx_strand_id
1 'polypeptide(L)'
;MRQCFVLASLLCLISACSKDNKEPKRKFISLQLDGLVILAENPSAAITAGNLTDADPNNDFPVLKITGAGNSDETINFSLISESEPFKKGSYLSTQQGNGMSITFSDSAYTVLADNSNGYMSLNITEVQDSLIEGDFSGLLADTSGTIALKTVTHGSFRAIITKN
;
A
#
# COMPACT_ATOMS: atom_id res chain seq x y z
N MET A 1 44.31 39.69 23.43
CA MET A 1 44.08 38.45 22.66
C MET A 1 42.85 37.71 23.19
N ARG A 2 41.64 38.24 22.97
CA ARG A 2 40.40 37.65 23.53
C ARG A 2 39.16 37.95 22.69
N GLN A 3 39.33 38.11 21.38
CA GLN A 3 38.25 38.41 20.44
C GLN A 3 38.23 37.50 19.19
N CYS A 4 39.23 36.63 19.01
CA CYS A 4 39.28 35.75 17.84
C CYS A 4 38.59 34.38 18.04
N PHE A 5 38.21 34.02 19.27
CA PHE A 5 37.63 32.69 19.55
C PHE A 5 36.11 32.60 19.39
N VAL A 6 35.39 33.74 19.29
CA VAL A 6 33.93 33.75 19.19
C VAL A 6 33.44 33.63 17.74
N LEU A 7 34.28 33.95 16.76
CA LEU A 7 33.90 33.89 15.35
C LEU A 7 33.97 32.47 14.76
N ALA A 8 34.86 31.62 15.29
CA ALA A 8 35.07 30.27 14.78
C ALA A 8 33.93 29.29 15.17
N SER A 9 33.25 29.53 16.29
CA SER A 9 32.13 28.68 16.74
C SER A 9 30.82 28.97 15.98
N LEU A 10 30.67 30.14 15.37
CA LEU A 10 29.48 30.50 14.59
C LEU A 10 29.53 29.92 13.15
N LEU A 11 30.72 29.73 12.59
CA LEU A 11 30.93 29.15 11.26
C LEU A 11 30.74 27.63 11.22
N CYS A 12 30.84 26.93 12.35
CA CYS A 12 30.62 25.48 12.41
C CYS A 12 29.13 25.07 12.47
N LEU A 13 28.20 26.02 12.67
CA LEU A 13 26.76 25.73 12.76
C LEU A 13 26.03 25.66 11.40
N ILE A 14 26.65 26.15 10.32
CA ILE A 14 26.08 26.12 8.96
C ILE A 14 26.48 24.87 8.16
N SER A 15 27.46 24.10 8.62
CA SER A 15 27.88 22.85 7.95
C SER A 15 27.06 21.61 8.38
N ALA A 16 26.06 21.80 9.25
CA ALA A 16 25.38 20.70 9.92
C ALA A 16 23.92 20.55 9.46
N CYS A 17 23.63 20.53 8.16
CA CYS A 17 22.40 19.87 7.68
C CYS A 17 22.35 19.60 6.17
N SER A 18 23.36 18.94 5.61
CA SER A 18 23.15 18.14 4.39
C SER A 18 23.23 16.66 4.78
N LYS A 19 22.17 16.17 5.43
CA LYS A 19 21.95 14.72 5.48
C LYS A 19 21.55 14.32 4.07
N ASP A 20 22.52 13.81 3.31
CA ASP A 20 22.26 12.89 2.21
C ASP A 20 21.44 11.73 2.78
N ASN A 21 20.11 11.87 2.70
CA ASN A 21 19.16 10.85 3.14
C ASN A 21 19.21 9.69 2.14
N LYS A 22 20.26 8.86 2.26
CA LYS A 22 20.34 7.52 1.66
C LYS A 22 19.72 6.46 2.57
N GLU A 23 18.88 6.86 3.52
CA GLU A 23 18.03 5.91 4.24
C GLU A 23 17.05 5.31 3.23
N PRO A 24 16.98 3.98 3.08
CA PRO A 24 16.00 3.35 2.21
C PRO A 24 14.61 3.78 2.68
N LYS A 25 13.80 4.34 1.76
CA LYS A 25 12.43 4.76 2.08
C LYS A 25 11.69 3.57 2.71
N ARG A 26 11.29 3.70 3.97
CA ARG A 26 10.58 2.66 4.74
C ARG A 26 9.34 2.19 3.99
N LYS A 27 9.22 0.90 3.71
CA LYS A 27 8.06 0.28 3.06
C LYS A 27 7.05 -0.14 4.13
N PHE A 28 5.76 0.13 3.92
CA PHE A 28 4.71 -0.17 4.88
C PHE A 28 3.33 -0.26 4.23
N ILE A 29 2.39 -0.86 4.95
CA ILE A 29 0.95 -0.61 4.82
C ILE A 29 0.45 -0.22 6.21
N SER A 30 -0.30 0.86 6.34
CA SER A 30 -0.89 1.30 7.60
C SER A 30 -2.36 1.60 7.39
N LEU A 31 -3.23 1.21 8.31
CA LEU A 31 -4.64 1.57 8.30
C LEU A 31 -5.26 1.56 9.70
N GLN A 32 -6.49 2.08 9.78
CA GLN A 32 -7.40 1.85 10.88
C GLN A 32 -8.61 1.04 10.41
N LEU A 33 -8.90 -0.08 11.08
CA LEU A 33 -10.07 -0.93 10.84
C LEU A 33 -11.00 -0.88 12.08
N ASP A 34 -12.17 -0.26 11.96
CA ASP A 34 -13.07 0.00 13.10
C ASP A 34 -12.35 0.63 14.32
N GLY A 35 -11.32 1.43 14.08
CA GLY A 35 -10.49 2.06 15.11
C GLY A 35 -9.28 1.22 15.58
N LEU A 36 -9.16 -0.05 15.19
CA LEU A 36 -7.95 -0.84 15.39
C LEU A 36 -6.86 -0.41 14.40
N VAL A 37 -5.69 -0.06 14.90
CA VAL A 37 -4.54 0.27 14.05
C VAL A 37 -3.84 -1.01 13.60
N ILE A 38 -3.68 -1.16 12.29
CA ILE A 38 -2.91 -2.25 11.68
C ILE A 38 -1.72 -1.63 10.94
N LEU A 39 -0.52 -2.14 11.23
CA LEU A 39 0.72 -1.74 10.57
C LEU A 39 1.45 -2.98 10.06
N ALA A 40 1.68 -3.04 8.76
CA ALA A 40 2.50 -4.05 8.11
C ALA A 40 3.81 -3.43 7.62
N GLU A 41 4.93 -3.95 8.11
CA GLU A 41 6.27 -3.55 7.64
C GLU A 41 6.70 -4.38 6.43
N ASN A 42 7.46 -3.75 5.53
CA ASN A 42 8.07 -4.43 4.38
C ASN A 42 7.09 -5.26 3.52
N PRO A 43 5.96 -4.68 3.07
CA PRO A 43 5.06 -5.37 2.16
C PRO A 43 5.78 -5.80 0.87
N SER A 44 5.33 -6.91 0.29
CA SER A 44 5.67 -7.31 -1.07
C SER A 44 4.72 -6.64 -2.05
N ALA A 45 5.21 -6.26 -3.22
CA ALA A 45 4.40 -5.76 -4.31
C ALA A 45 4.89 -6.39 -5.61
N ALA A 46 4.05 -7.20 -6.25
CA ALA A 46 4.42 -7.94 -7.45
C ALA A 46 3.44 -7.68 -8.59
N ILE A 47 3.97 -7.45 -9.79
CA ILE A 47 3.17 -7.39 -11.01
C ILE A 47 3.18 -8.75 -11.69
N THR A 48 2.00 -9.23 -12.08
CA THR A 48 1.81 -10.36 -12.98
C THR A 48 1.26 -9.84 -14.30
N ALA A 49 1.88 -10.24 -15.42
CA ALA A 49 1.43 -9.86 -16.76
C ALA A 49 0.10 -10.54 -17.12
N GLY A 50 -0.69 -9.90 -17.98
CA GLY A 50 -1.91 -10.50 -18.52
C GLY A 50 -1.63 -11.64 -19.50
N ASN A 51 -2.58 -12.58 -19.63
CA ASN A 51 -2.46 -13.76 -20.49
C ASN A 51 -3.32 -13.67 -21.76
N LEU A 52 -2.80 -12.95 -22.77
CA LEU A 52 -3.46 -12.75 -24.06
C LEU A 52 -3.53 -14.01 -24.97
N THR A 53 -3.09 -15.17 -24.49
CA THR A 53 -2.95 -16.39 -25.30
C THR A 53 -4.07 -17.40 -25.09
N ASP A 54 -4.91 -17.20 -24.07
CA ASP A 54 -6.07 -18.05 -23.81
C ASP A 54 -7.39 -17.38 -24.27
N ALA A 55 -8.53 -17.96 -23.87
CA ALA A 55 -9.86 -17.46 -24.24
C ALA A 55 -10.58 -16.72 -23.10
N ASP A 56 -9.92 -16.51 -21.96
CA ASP A 56 -10.48 -15.86 -20.77
C ASP A 56 -10.12 -14.37 -20.71
N PRO A 57 -11.01 -13.47 -21.15
CA PRO A 57 -10.72 -12.04 -21.18
C PRO A 57 -10.51 -11.40 -19.80
N ASN A 58 -10.81 -12.11 -18.70
CA ASN A 58 -10.64 -11.56 -17.35
C ASN A 58 -9.18 -11.54 -16.88
N ASN A 59 -8.30 -12.29 -17.55
CA ASN A 59 -6.89 -12.38 -17.19
C ASN A 59 -5.96 -11.65 -18.20
N ASP A 60 -6.52 -10.94 -19.17
CA ASP A 60 -5.80 -10.23 -20.24
C ASP A 60 -5.04 -8.98 -19.75
N PHE A 61 -5.21 -8.60 -18.49
CA PHE A 61 -4.68 -7.36 -17.93
C PHE A 61 -3.60 -7.61 -16.87
N PRO A 62 -2.57 -6.75 -16.82
CA PRO A 62 -1.62 -6.73 -15.71
C PRO A 62 -2.30 -6.57 -14.34
N VAL A 63 -1.83 -7.34 -13.36
CA VAL A 63 -2.31 -7.28 -11.97
C VAL A 63 -1.16 -6.95 -11.03
N LEU A 64 -1.32 -5.89 -10.25
CA LEU A 64 -0.44 -5.55 -9.13
C LEU A 64 -1.04 -6.14 -7.85
N LYS A 65 -0.30 -7.07 -7.23
CA LYS A 65 -0.62 -7.62 -5.91
C LYS A 65 0.29 -7.00 -4.86
N ILE A 66 -0.29 -6.43 -3.81
CA ILE A 66 0.47 -5.91 -2.66
C ILE A 66 0.05 -6.71 -1.43
N THR A 67 1.01 -7.33 -0.75
CA THR A 67 0.76 -8.16 0.44
C THR A 67 1.61 -7.70 1.61
N GLY A 68 1.01 -7.60 2.80
CA GLY A 68 1.72 -7.30 4.04
C GLY A 68 1.20 -8.12 5.22
N ALA A 69 2.10 -8.39 6.16
CA ALA A 69 1.76 -9.00 7.44
C ALA A 69 1.66 -7.90 8.51
N GLY A 70 0.49 -7.78 9.14
CA GLY A 70 0.19 -6.83 10.20
C GLY A 70 0.91 -7.13 11.51
N ASN A 71 0.76 -6.24 12.47
CA ASN A 71 1.40 -6.30 13.78
C ASN A 71 0.76 -7.32 14.74
N SER A 72 -0.32 -8.00 14.34
CA SER A 72 -0.96 -9.08 15.08
C SER A 72 -1.33 -10.24 14.13
N ASP A 73 -0.41 -10.54 13.21
CA ASP A 73 -0.50 -11.64 12.25
C ASP A 73 -1.69 -11.57 11.28
N GLU A 74 -2.22 -10.37 11.03
CA GLU A 74 -3.16 -10.14 9.94
C GLU A 74 -2.45 -10.20 8.58
N THR A 75 -3.07 -10.81 7.58
CA THR A 75 -2.58 -10.71 6.20
C THR A 75 -3.42 -9.70 5.43
N ILE A 76 -2.79 -8.62 4.98
CA ILE A 76 -3.41 -7.58 4.15
C ILE A 76 -3.05 -7.88 2.70
N ASN A 77 -4.05 -7.92 1.82
CA ASN A 77 -3.85 -8.05 0.38
C ASN A 77 -4.57 -6.94 -0.37
N PHE A 78 -3.91 -6.43 -1.40
CA PHE A 78 -4.51 -5.64 -2.46
C PHE A 78 -4.33 -6.36 -3.79
N SER A 79 -5.34 -6.30 -4.65
CA SER A 79 -5.26 -6.64 -6.06
C SER A 79 -5.68 -5.43 -6.85
N LEU A 80 -4.87 -4.98 -7.79
CA LEU A 80 -5.18 -3.84 -8.66
C LEU A 80 -4.96 -4.27 -10.11
N ILE A 81 -5.93 -3.99 -10.97
CA ILE A 81 -5.86 -4.24 -12.41
C ILE A 81 -5.55 -2.93 -13.15
N SER A 82 -4.81 -3.00 -14.24
CA SER A 82 -4.52 -1.84 -15.09
C SER A 82 -4.62 -2.22 -16.57
N GLU A 83 -5.07 -1.30 -17.41
CA GLU A 83 -5.07 -1.49 -18.87
C GLU A 83 -3.65 -1.53 -19.47
N SER A 84 -2.66 -1.00 -18.73
CA SER A 84 -1.28 -0.89 -19.20
C SER A 84 -0.27 -0.94 -18.06
N GLU A 85 0.94 -1.43 -18.35
CA GLU A 85 2.14 -1.22 -17.52
C GLU A 85 2.92 0.02 -17.99
N PRO A 86 3.57 0.79 -17.08
CA PRO A 86 3.50 0.66 -15.62
C PRO A 86 2.15 1.11 -15.06
N PHE A 87 1.85 0.71 -13.82
CA PHE A 87 0.72 1.26 -13.06
C PHE A 87 0.85 2.78 -12.95
N LYS A 88 -0.28 3.49 -13.09
CA LYS A 88 -0.30 4.95 -13.16
C LYS A 88 -0.86 5.51 -11.85
N LYS A 89 -0.58 6.79 -11.62
CA LYS A 89 -1.26 7.55 -10.56
C LYS A 89 -2.76 7.60 -10.87
N GLY A 90 -3.58 7.56 -9.83
CA GLY A 90 -5.04 7.64 -9.95
C GLY A 90 -5.77 6.65 -9.06
N SER A 91 -7.10 6.64 -9.21
CA SER A 91 -8.00 5.85 -8.39
C SER A 91 -8.25 4.47 -8.99
N TYR A 92 -8.12 3.47 -8.14
CA TYR A 92 -8.40 2.07 -8.38
C TYR A 92 -9.51 1.66 -7.43
N LEU A 93 -10.72 1.53 -7.97
CA LEU A 93 -11.93 1.28 -7.20
C LEU A 93 -12.32 -0.19 -7.30
N SER A 94 -12.80 -0.79 -6.21
CA SER A 94 -13.28 -2.18 -6.23
C SER A 94 -14.49 -2.40 -7.12
N THR A 95 -15.21 -1.34 -7.51
CA THR A 95 -16.28 -1.39 -8.51
C THR A 95 -15.77 -1.80 -9.90
N GLN A 96 -14.47 -1.70 -10.15
CA GLN A 96 -13.83 -2.25 -11.34
C GLN A 96 -13.36 -3.68 -11.02
N GLN A 97 -13.82 -4.64 -11.81
CA GLN A 97 -13.48 -6.05 -11.65
C GLN A 97 -11.95 -6.25 -11.63
N GLY A 98 -11.47 -7.07 -10.69
CA GLY A 98 -10.04 -7.33 -10.47
C GLY A 98 -9.39 -6.42 -9.42
N ASN A 99 -10.00 -5.26 -9.11
CA ASN A 99 -9.58 -4.42 -7.99
C ASN A 99 -10.22 -4.90 -6.69
N GLY A 100 -9.45 -4.90 -5.62
CA GLY A 100 -9.98 -5.22 -4.30
C GLY A 100 -8.94 -5.25 -3.19
N MET A 101 -9.44 -5.41 -1.98
CA MET A 101 -8.66 -5.54 -0.76
C MET A 101 -9.21 -6.69 0.09
N SER A 102 -8.34 -7.39 0.80
CA SER A 102 -8.75 -8.27 1.89
C SER A 102 -7.84 -8.16 3.10
N ILE A 103 -8.40 -8.45 4.28
CA ILE A 103 -7.68 -8.61 5.53
C ILE A 103 -8.11 -9.94 6.14
N THR A 104 -7.15 -10.84 6.33
CA THR A 104 -7.36 -12.14 6.97
C THR A 104 -6.72 -12.13 8.35
N PHE A 105 -7.49 -12.49 9.37
CA PHE A 105 -7.05 -12.59 10.76
C PHE A 105 -6.71 -14.04 11.10
N SER A 106 -5.42 -14.33 11.28
CA SER A 106 -4.93 -15.70 11.48
C SER A 106 -5.54 -16.38 12.70
N ASP A 107 -5.68 -15.65 13.81
CA ASP A 107 -6.18 -16.20 15.09
C ASP A 107 -7.66 -16.60 15.08
N SER A 108 -8.45 -16.02 14.18
CA SER A 108 -9.91 -16.23 14.14
C SER A 108 -10.40 -16.88 12.86
N ALA A 109 -9.50 -17.24 11.94
CA ALA A 109 -9.83 -17.72 10.59
C ALA A 109 -10.89 -16.84 9.89
N TYR A 110 -10.82 -15.54 10.17
CA TYR A 110 -11.80 -14.54 9.78
C TYR A 110 -11.25 -13.69 8.65
N THR A 111 -12.05 -13.40 7.62
CA THR A 111 -11.64 -12.57 6.49
C THR A 111 -12.69 -11.53 6.19
N VAL A 112 -12.22 -10.30 5.99
CA VAL A 112 -13.02 -9.21 5.46
C VAL A 112 -12.43 -8.74 4.15
N LEU A 113 -13.29 -8.40 3.19
CA LEU A 113 -12.85 -8.01 1.86
C LEU A 113 -13.75 -6.95 1.22
N ALA A 114 -13.18 -6.25 0.26
CA ALA A 114 -13.91 -5.45 -0.72
C ALA A 114 -13.47 -5.86 -2.12
N ASP A 115 -14.43 -6.18 -2.97
CA ASP A 115 -14.26 -6.53 -4.38
C ASP A 115 -15.42 -5.92 -5.20
N ASN A 116 -15.66 -6.44 -6.42
CA ASN A 116 -16.72 -5.93 -7.30
C ASN A 116 -18.14 -6.32 -6.89
N SER A 117 -18.29 -7.24 -5.93
CA SER A 117 -19.57 -7.77 -5.48
C SER A 117 -19.82 -7.53 -3.98
N ASN A 118 -18.77 -7.23 -3.22
CA ASN A 118 -18.78 -7.15 -1.77
C ASN A 118 -18.08 -5.87 -1.31
N GLY A 119 -18.70 -5.15 -0.38
CA GLY A 119 -18.09 -3.96 0.21
C GLY A 119 -17.72 -2.88 -0.81
N TYR A 120 -16.74 -2.05 -0.44
CA TYR A 120 -16.19 -1.00 -1.28
C TYR A 120 -14.74 -0.70 -0.88
N MET A 121 -13.85 -0.56 -1.85
CA MET A 121 -12.50 -0.03 -1.65
C MET A 121 -12.23 1.09 -2.66
N SER A 122 -11.64 2.17 -2.17
CA SER A 122 -11.01 3.21 -2.98
C SER A 122 -9.54 3.26 -2.63
N LEU A 123 -8.68 2.82 -3.54
CA LEU A 123 -7.23 2.97 -3.44
C LEU A 123 -6.78 4.02 -4.45
N ASN A 124 -6.01 5.00 -4.00
CA ASN A 124 -5.48 6.07 -4.82
C ASN A 124 -3.95 6.00 -4.83
N ILE A 125 -3.37 5.75 -6.01
CA ILE A 125 -1.92 5.78 -6.21
C ILE A 125 -1.51 7.24 -6.40
N THR A 126 -0.74 7.77 -5.45
CA THR A 126 -0.28 9.17 -5.44
C THR A 126 1.11 9.34 -6.02
N GLU A 127 1.97 8.31 -5.92
CA GLU A 127 3.33 8.35 -6.44
C GLU A 127 3.72 7.04 -7.12
N VAL A 128 4.37 7.17 -8.26
CA VAL A 128 5.03 6.08 -8.98
C VAL A 128 6.35 6.63 -9.49
N GLN A 129 7.45 6.23 -8.84
CA GLN A 129 8.79 6.68 -9.16
C GLN A 129 9.72 5.47 -9.20
N ASP A 130 10.28 5.16 -10.37
CA ASP A 130 11.04 3.93 -10.61
C ASP A 130 10.23 2.69 -10.22
N SER A 131 10.71 1.90 -9.24
CA SER A 131 10.00 0.75 -8.67
C SER A 131 9.19 1.11 -7.42
N LEU A 132 9.24 2.35 -6.95
CA LEU A 132 8.51 2.79 -5.76
C LEU A 132 7.07 3.14 -6.12
N ILE A 133 6.13 2.62 -5.34
CA ILE A 133 4.72 2.99 -5.40
C ILE A 133 4.23 3.44 -4.02
N GLU A 134 3.48 4.53 -4.00
CA GLU A 134 2.85 5.09 -2.80
C GLU A 134 1.40 5.45 -3.07
N GLY A 135 0.57 5.36 -2.04
CA GLY A 135 -0.81 5.75 -2.14
C GLY A 135 -1.54 5.78 -0.80
N ASP A 136 -2.80 6.16 -0.91
CA ASP A 136 -3.78 6.20 0.17
C ASP A 136 -4.96 5.27 -0.16
N PHE A 137 -5.66 4.80 0.85
CA PHE A 137 -6.85 3.98 0.64
C PHE A 137 -7.86 4.09 1.78
N SER A 138 -9.11 3.78 1.45
CA SER A 138 -10.22 3.66 2.39
C SER A 138 -11.26 2.67 1.86
N GLY A 139 -12.18 2.23 2.72
CA GLY A 139 -13.19 1.29 2.29
C GLY A 139 -14.14 0.81 3.38
N LEU A 140 -15.09 -0.01 2.94
CA LEU A 140 -16.00 -0.80 3.75
C LEU A 140 -15.82 -2.26 3.35
N LEU A 141 -15.26 -3.08 4.24
CA LEU A 141 -14.97 -4.48 3.96
C LEU A 141 -16.10 -5.37 4.48
N ALA A 142 -16.61 -6.24 3.63
CA ALA A 142 -17.61 -7.23 3.99
C ALA A 142 -16.96 -8.48 4.57
N ASP A 143 -17.59 -9.03 5.61
CA ASP A 143 -17.26 -10.34 6.15
C ASP A 143 -17.71 -11.45 5.18
N THR A 144 -16.81 -12.37 4.87
CA THR A 144 -17.10 -13.50 3.96
C THR A 144 -18.11 -14.48 4.53
N SER A 145 -18.33 -14.51 5.85
CA SER A 145 -19.37 -15.33 6.47
C SER A 145 -20.77 -14.74 6.35
N GLY A 146 -20.88 -13.44 6.01
CA GLY A 146 -22.14 -12.70 5.96
C GLY A 146 -22.79 -12.44 7.32
N THR A 147 -22.10 -12.76 8.42
CA THR A 147 -22.65 -12.68 9.77
C THR A 147 -22.36 -11.33 10.43
N ILE A 148 -21.22 -10.72 10.11
CA ILE A 148 -20.73 -9.50 10.74
C ILE A 148 -21.02 -8.29 9.85
N ALA A 149 -21.32 -7.15 10.49
CA ALA A 149 -21.48 -5.87 9.81
C ALA A 149 -20.20 -5.46 9.06
N LEU A 150 -20.36 -4.59 8.05
CA LEU A 150 -19.25 -4.03 7.29
C LEU A 150 -18.20 -3.40 8.22
N LYS A 151 -16.93 -3.69 7.96
CA LYS A 151 -15.78 -3.12 8.66
C LYS A 151 -15.27 -1.89 7.94
N THR A 152 -15.11 -0.78 8.67
CA THR A 152 -14.68 0.48 8.07
C THR A 152 -13.17 0.60 8.09
N VAL A 153 -12.56 0.76 6.92
CA VAL A 153 -11.14 1.09 6.74
C VAL A 153 -10.99 2.60 6.55
N THR A 154 -10.21 3.22 7.43
CA THR A 154 -9.87 4.64 7.38
C THR A 154 -8.36 4.85 7.52
N HIS A 155 -7.89 6.04 7.14
CA HIS A 155 -6.48 6.43 7.27
C HIS A 155 -5.50 5.43 6.64
N GLY A 156 -5.92 4.78 5.54
CA GLY A 156 -5.09 3.83 4.81
C GLY A 156 -3.99 4.53 4.04
N SER A 157 -2.76 4.04 4.17
CA SER A 157 -1.62 4.47 3.36
C SER A 157 -0.66 3.31 3.15
N PHE A 158 0.03 3.30 2.01
CA PHE A 158 1.05 2.32 1.73
C PHE A 158 2.24 2.92 0.98
N ARG A 159 3.38 2.25 1.14
CA ARG A 159 4.58 2.39 0.32
C ARG A 159 5.19 1.02 0.08
N ALA A 160 5.39 0.66 -1.17
CA ALA A 160 5.99 -0.61 -1.55
C ALA A 160 6.98 -0.46 -2.71
N ILE A 161 7.78 -1.50 -2.93
CA ILE A 161 8.66 -1.62 -4.08
C ILE A 161 8.10 -2.70 -4.99
N ILE A 162 7.72 -2.31 -6.20
CA ILE A 162 7.22 -3.19 -7.24
C ILE A 162 8.35 -4.09 -7.73
N THR A 163 8.09 -5.39 -7.73
CA THR A 163 8.87 -6.40 -8.43
C THR A 163 8.06 -6.98 -9.59
N LYS A 164 8.72 -7.30 -10.70
CA LYS A 164 8.07 -7.98 -11.83
C LYS A 164 8.33 -9.47 -11.71
N ASN A 165 7.27 -10.27 -11.75
CA ASN A 165 7.33 -11.74 -11.77
C ASN A 165 7.26 -12.28 -13.19
#